data_AF-A0A841QIG4-F1
#
_entry.id   AF-A0A841QIG4-F1
#
_cell.length_a   1.000
_cell.length_b   1.000
_cell.length_c   1.000
_cell.angle_alpha   90.00
_cell.angle_beta   90.00
_cell.angle_gamma   90.00
#
_symmetry.space_group_name_H-M   'P 1'
#
loop_
_entity.id
_entity.type
_entity.pdbx_description
1 polymer ?
#
loop_
_entity_poly.entity_id
_entity_poly.type
_entity_poly.pdbx_seq_one_letter_code
_entity_poly.pdbx_strand_id
1 'polypeptide(L)' 'DRSTVQETFRVISFLPVGQGNRFMEVKLSLISNVGN' A
#
# COMPACT_ATOMS: atom_id res chain seq x y z
N ASP A 1 -0.74 -0.75 -30.11
CA ASP A 1 -1.31 -1.55 -29.01
C ASP A 1 -0.68 -1.12 -27.68
N ARG A 2 -1.25 -0.11 -27.00
CA ARG A 2 -0.72 0.30 -25.70
C ARG A 2 -1.73 -0.05 -24.62
N SER A 3 -1.35 -1.00 -23.76
CA SER A 3 -2.01 -1.25 -22.50
C SER A 3 -1.62 -0.18 -21.47
N THR A 4 -2.57 0.29 -20.68
CA THR A 4 -2.31 1.21 -19.56
C THR A 4 -2.17 0.40 -18.28
N VAL A 5 -1.15 0.70 -17.46
CA VAL A 5 -1.01 0.09 -16.13
C VAL A 5 -1.48 1.09 -15.08
N GLN A 6 -2.41 0.67 -14.22
CA GLN A 6 -2.82 1.41 -13.03
C GLN A 6 -2.39 0.65 -11.77
N GLU A 7 -1.82 1.36 -10.82
CA GLU A 7 -1.37 0.81 -9.54
C GLU A 7 -2.15 1.44 -8.39
N THR A 8 -2.58 0.61 -7.45
CA THR A 8 -3.31 1.04 -6.25
C THR A 8 -2.72 0.36 -5.03
N PHE A 9 -2.43 1.15 -3.99
CA PHE A 9 -2.02 0.61 -2.70
C PHE A 9 -3.23 0.49 -1.77
N ARG A 10 -3.44 -0.70 -1.21
CA ARG A 10 -4.42 -0.94 -0.16
C ARG A 10 -3.73 -1.05 1.19
N VAL A 11 -4.20 -0.31 2.17
CA VAL A 11 -3.72 -0.47 3.55
C VAL A 11 -4.26 -1.77 4.15
N ILE A 12 -3.36 -2.57 4.73
CA ILE A 12 -3.67 -3.85 5.37
C ILE A 12 -3.80 -3.67 6.88
N SER A 13 -2.87 -2.96 7.50
CA SER A 13 -2.85 -2.77 8.96
C SER A 13 -2.05 -1.56 9.38
N PHE A 14 -2.37 -1.07 10.57
CA PHE A 14 -1.61 -0.07 11.30
C PHE A 14 -1.12 -0.68 12.62
N LEU A 15 0.15 -0.48 12.93
CA LEU A 15 0.73 -0.95 14.20
C LEU A 15 1.50 0.21 14.85
N PRO A 16 1.10 0.69 16.03
CA PRO A 16 1.93 1.63 16.78
C PRO A 16 3.25 0.96 17.18
N VAL A 17 4.36 1.65 16.94
CA VAL A 17 5.72 1.15 17.20
C VAL A 17 6.61 2.23 17.82
N GLY A 18 7.72 1.79 18.40
CA GLY A 18 8.69 2.66 19.08
C GLY A 18 8.30 3.04 20.51
N GLN A 19 9.25 3.60 21.27
CA GLN A 19 9.03 3.99 22.66
C GLN A 19 7.91 5.04 22.75
N GLY A 20 6.89 4.73 23.55
CA GLY A 20 5.72 5.59 23.72
C GLY A 20 4.79 5.62 22.51
N ASN A 21 4.86 4.64 21.60
CA ASN A 21 3.98 4.53 20.41
C ASN A 21 4.02 5.78 19.51
N ARG A 22 5.17 6.46 19.46
CA ARG A 22 5.33 7.72 18.72
C ARG A 22 5.35 7.54 17.21
N PHE A 23 5.53 6.31 16.73
CA PHE A 23 5.51 5.97 15.31
C PHE A 23 4.42 4.95 15.02
N MET A 24 4.03 4.87 13.74
CA MET A 24 3.06 3.90 13.26
C MET A 24 3.63 3.21 12.03
N GLU A 25 3.80 1.89 12.13
CA GLU A 25 4.09 1.05 10.97
C GLU A 25 2.78 0.85 10.19
N VAL A 26 2.84 1.06 8.87
CA VAL A 26 1.70 0.87 7.97
C VAL A 26 2.06 -0.21 6.96
N LYS A 27 1.29 -1.30 6.94
CA LYS A 27 1.46 -2.38 5.96
C LYS A 27 0.55 -2.15 4.77
N LEU A 28 1.12 -2.19 3.56
CA LEU A 28 0.43 -1.94 2.30
C LEU A 28 0.48 -3.18 1.40
N SER A 29 -0.57 -3.44 0.64
CA SER A 29 -0.59 -4.35 -0.50
C SER A 29 -0.64 -3.54 -1.79
N LEU A 30 0.22 -3.85 -2.75
CA LEU A 30 0.13 -3.30 -4.10
C LEU A 30 -0.85 -4.14 -4.94
N ILE A 31 -1.72 -3.48 -5.68
CA ILE A 31 -2.58 -4.07 -6.70
C ILE A 31 -2.29 -3.34 -8.01
N SER A 32 -1.77 -4.06 -8.99
CA SER A 32 -1.49 -3.53 -10.32
C SER A 32 -2.46 -4.14 -11.33
N ASN A 33 -3.19 -3.30 -12.05
CA ASN A 33 -4.14 -3.72 -13.08
C ASN A 33 -3.62 -3.25 -14.45
N VAL A 34 -3.61 -4.17 -15.40
CA VAL A 34 -3.28 -3.88 -16.80
C VAL A 34 -4.59 -3.79 -17.58
N GLY A 35 -4.91 -2.59 -18.05
CA GLY A 35 -6.03 -2.37 -18.96
C GLY A 35 -5.58 -2.50 -20.41
N ASN A 36 -6.38 -3.18 -21.21
CA ASN A 36 -6.24 -3.15 -22.68
C ASN A 36 -6.75 -1.84 -23.26
#